data_AF-A0A962AAH2-F1
#
_entry.id   AF-A0A962AAH2-F1
#
_cell.length_a   1.000
_cell.length_b   1.000
_cell.length_c   1.000
_cell.angle_alpha   90.00
_cell.angle_beta   90.00
_cell.angle_gamma   90.00
#
_symmetry.space_group_name_H-M   'P 1'
#
loop_
_entity.id
_entity.type
_entity.pdbx_description
1 polymer ?
#
loop_
_entity_poly.entity_id
_entity_poly.type
_entity_poly.pdbx_seq_one_letter_code
_entity_poly.pdbx_strand_id
1 'polypeptide(L)' 'KGCARALAEAGCEVVMNGRNADVLEAAAKEIAAATGAKITPVACDVGTEDGRKALLSVCPAP' A
#
# COMPACT_ATOMS: atom_id res chain seq x y z
N LYS A 1 -4.57 -6.91 -5.73
CA LYS A 1 -5.88 -6.33 -5.36
C LYS A 1 -6.64 -7.16 -4.31
N GLY A 2 -6.58 -8.50 -4.34
CA GLY A 2 -7.32 -9.35 -3.38
C GLY A 2 -6.93 -9.18 -1.90
N CYS A 3 -5.65 -9.36 -1.56
CA CYS A 3 -5.22 -9.37 -0.15
C CYS A 3 -5.34 -8.00 0.52
N ALA A 4 -4.96 -6.92 -0.18
CA ALA A 4 -5.04 -5.56 0.36
C ALA A 4 -6.48 -5.13 0.69
N ARG A 5 -7.46 -5.55 -0.12
CA ARG A 5 -8.86 -5.24 0.11
C ARG A 5 -9.42 -5.99 1.32
N ALA A 6 -9.14 -7.29 1.43
CA ALA A 6 -9.58 -8.09 2.58
C ALA A 6 -9.01 -7.57 3.91
N LEU A 7 -7.74 -7.16 3.93
CA LEU A 7 -7.11 -6.55 5.10
C LEU A 7 -7.72 -5.19 5.43
N ALA A 8 -8.01 -4.37 4.41
CA ALA A 8 -8.69 -3.09 4.58
C ALA A 8 -10.13 -3.26 5.11
N GLU A 9 -10.88 -4.25 4.60
CA GLU A 9 -12.22 -4.59 5.11
C GLU A 9 -12.19 -5.11 6.56
N ALA A 10 -11.09 -5.75 6.97
CA ALA A 10 -10.86 -6.13 8.36
C ALA A 10 -10.48 -4.94 9.28
N GLY A 11 -10.37 -3.73 8.72
CA GLY A 11 -10.00 -2.52 9.47
C GLY A 11 -8.50 -2.38 9.75
N CYS A 12 -7.65 -3.18 9.09
CA CYS A 12 -6.20 -3.05 9.23
C CYS A 12 -5.66 -1.86 8.43
N GLU A 13 -4.56 -1.29 8.91
CA GLU A 13 -3.74 -0.36 8.11
C GLU A 13 -3.01 -1.15 7.02
N VAL A 14 -3.19 -0.74 5.76
CA VAL A 14 -2.61 -1.45 4.61
C VAL A 14 -1.62 -0.55 3.88
N VAL A 15 -0.36 -0.96 3.86
CA VAL A 15 0.67 -0.33 3.03
C VAL A 15 0.72 -1.08 1.70
N MET A 16 0.39 -0.40 0.61
CA MET A 16 0.47 -0.98 -0.73
C MET A 16 1.73 -0.50 -1.43
N ASN A 17 2.56 -1.42 -1.89
CA ASN A 17 3.69 -1.11 -2.77
C ASN A 17 3.33 -1.38 -4.24
N GLY A 18 3.80 -0.51 -5.12
CA GLY A 18 3.73 -0.72 -6.56
C GLY A 18 4.80 0.08 -7.29
N ARG A 19 5.20 -0.39 -8.47
CA ARG A 19 6.14 0.34 -9.33
C ARG A 19 5.48 1.50 -10.09
N ASN A 20 4.17 1.40 -10.30
CA ASN A 20 3.39 2.38 -11.07
C ASN A 20 2.54 3.22 -10.11
N ALA A 21 2.95 4.46 -9.87
CA ALA A 21 2.30 5.37 -8.93
C ALA A 21 0.81 5.60 -9.27
N ASP A 22 0.49 5.94 -10.52
CA ASP A 22 -0.90 6.20 -10.96
C ASP A 22 -1.86 5.05 -10.65
N VAL A 23 -1.46 3.82 -11.00
CA VAL A 23 -2.30 2.64 -10.81
C VAL A 23 -2.45 2.32 -9.32
N LEU A 24 -1.37 2.53 -8.55
CA LEU A 24 -1.34 2.30 -7.12
C LEU A 24 -2.23 3.30 -6.37
N GLU A 25 -2.15 4.58 -6.73
CA GLU A 25 -2.98 5.63 -6.15
C GLU A 25 -4.45 5.44 -6.48
N ALA A 26 -4.78 5.10 -7.73
CA ALA A 26 -6.15 4.80 -8.13
C ALA A 26 -6.72 3.64 -7.30
N ALA A 27 -5.98 2.52 -7.21
CA ALA A 27 -6.41 1.37 -6.43
C ALA A 27 -6.48 1.67 -4.93
N ALA A 28 -5.56 2.48 -4.38
CA ALA A 28 -5.59 2.90 -2.98
C ALA A 28 -6.81 3.75 -2.68
N LYS A 29 -7.15 4.72 -3.54
CA LYS A 29 -8.36 5.54 -3.40
C LYS A 29 -9.62 4.69 -3.51
N GLU A 30 -9.69 3.77 -4.47
CA GLU A 30 -10.85 2.88 -4.62
C GLU A 30 -11.07 2.03 -3.35
N ILE A 31 -10.02 1.40 -2.83
CA ILE A 31 -10.14 0.53 -1.64
C ILE A 31 -10.39 1.38 -0.39
N ALA A 32 -9.74 2.52 -0.24
CA ALA A 32 -9.97 3.41 0.91
C ALA A 32 -11.39 3.96 0.91
N ALA A 33 -11.94 4.32 -0.26
CA ALA A 33 -13.34 4.75 -0.39
C ALA A 33 -14.34 3.61 -0.12
N ALA A 34 -14.01 2.39 -0.54
CA ALA A 34 -14.90 1.24 -0.36
C ALA A 34 -14.90 0.69 1.08
N THR A 35 -13.78 0.78 1.79
CA THR A 35 -13.58 0.14 3.11
C THR A 35 -13.50 1.12 4.26
N GLY A 36 -13.17 2.39 3.99
CA GLY A 36 -12.86 3.39 5.02
C GLY A 36 -11.53 3.17 5.74
N ALA A 37 -10.75 2.14 5.38
CA ALA A 37 -9.47 1.86 6.01
C ALA A 37 -8.36 2.78 5.51
N LYS A 38 -7.31 2.89 6.33
CA LYS A 38 -6.16 3.75 6.04
C LYS A 38 -5.18 3.00 5.15
N ILE A 39 -5.08 3.48 3.90
CA ILE A 39 -4.24 2.88 2.87
C ILE A 39 -3.11 3.83 2.51
N THR A 40 -1.89 3.34 2.61
CA THR A 40 -0.68 4.11 2.27
C THR A 40 -0.07 3.54 0.99
N PRO A 41 -0.25 4.18 -0.17
CA PRO A 41 0.43 3.79 -1.39
C PRO A 41 1.90 4.25 -1.35
N VAL A 42 2.83 3.32 -1.58
CA VAL A 42 4.27 3.56 -1.67
C VAL A 42 4.75 3.13 -3.05
N ALA A 43 4.98 4.14 -3.91
CA ALA A 43 5.54 3.91 -5.23
C ALA A 43 7.06 3.72 -5.12
N CYS A 44 7.53 2.48 -5.00
CA CYS A 44 8.95 2.17 -4.97
C CYS A 44 9.26 0.81 -5.57
N ASP A 45 10.50 0.62 -6.03
CA ASP A 45 10.97 -0.66 -6.54
C ASP A 45 11.58 -1.49 -5.41
N VAL A 46 10.87 -2.55 -4.99
CA VAL A 46 11.31 -3.45 -3.92
C VAL A 46 12.59 -4.24 -4.24
N GLY A 47 12.98 -4.32 -5.52
CA GLY A 47 14.23 -4.96 -5.94
C GLY A 47 15.46 -4.10 -5.66
N THR A 48 15.28 -2.81 -5.40
CA THR A 48 16.36 -1.89 -5.04
C THR A 48 16.50 -1.74 -3.53
N GLU A 49 17.73 -1.55 -3.05
CA GLU A 49 17.98 -1.23 -1.64
C GLU A 49 17.25 0.05 -1.20
N ASP A 50 17.19 1.04 -2.09
CA ASP A 50 16.52 2.31 -1.85
C ASP A 50 15.00 2.11 -1.69
N GLY A 51 14.38 1.33 -2.57
CA GLY A 51 12.95 1.01 -2.46
C GLY A 51 12.61 0.14 -1.24
N ARG A 52 13.50 -0.80 -0.84
CA ARG A 52 13.34 -1.52 0.44
C ARG A 52 13.41 -0.58 1.64
N LYS A 53 14.36 0.36 1.65
CA LYS A 53 14.47 1.37 2.72
C LYS A 53 13.23 2.25 2.78
N ALA A 54 12.72 2.70 1.63
CA ALA A 54 11.49 3.47 1.56
C ALA A 54 10.29 2.70 2.13
N LEU A 55 10.15 1.42 1.78
CA LEU A 55 9.13 0.52 2.32
C LEU A 55 9.26 0.32 3.85
N LEU A 56 10.47 0.03 4.33
CA LEU A 56 10.77 -0.16 5.76
C LEU A 56 10.57 1.12 6.57
N SER A 57 10.82 2.29 5.98
CA SER A 57 10.58 3.58 6.64
C SER A 57 9.10 3.89 6.79
N VAL A 58 8.25 3.39 5.88
CA VAL A 58 6.80 3.59 5.93
C VAL A 58 6.13 2.55 6.85
N CYS A 59 6.68 1.34 6.94
CA CYS A 59 6.17 0.28 7.81
C CYS A 59 7.30 -0.36 8.63
N PRO A 60 7.67 0.22 9.80
CA PRO A 60 8.78 -0.27 10.62
C PRO A 60 8.48 -1.59 11.35
N ALA A 61 7.22 -2.00 11.43
CA ALA A 61 6.79 -3.29 11.96
C ALA A 61 5.79 -3.94 10.96
N PRO A 62 6.22 -4.96 10.21
CA PRO A 62 5.34 -5.72 9.31
C PRO A 62 4.45 -6.73 10.05
#